data_AF-A0AAV4LIM7-F1
#
_entry.id   AF-A0AAV4LIM7-F1
#
_cell.length_a   1.000
_cell.length_b   1.000
_cell.length_c   1.000
_cell.angle_alpha   90.00
_cell.angle_beta   90.00
_cell.angle_gamma   90.00
#
_symmetry.space_group_name_H-M   'P 1'
#
loop_
_entity.id
_entity.type
_entity.pdbx_description
1 polymer ?
#
loop_
_entity_poly.entity_id
_entity_poly.type
_entity_poly.pdbx_seq_one_letter_code
_entity_poly.pdbx_strand_id
1 'polypeptide(L)'
;MSKKAGFLILILGVIGGVAGQWGVSKAYQTFGASEPKKVVETYIQEQSQGHFSQAIKQLSGEAHSKVGQITNLTPDPVVQSKLEVISSGKDFCQIEATINTQKDTLIEDFYLTKGADGWKIFSIQLPDAQWSSIKSVPITDEQKQVITQYTSSLADGDGKKAVEFLAGPARIRASVSNTIPNIPKQKIIVESMEGVGKTANCGILVKVTEMIQGTASPKKETLLYTLVPVSSSWKIYDLRLIQ
;
A
#
# COMPACT_ATOMS: atom_id res chain seq x y z
N MET A 1 43.85 0.76 -6.03
CA MET A 1 42.81 0.17 -5.16
C MET A 1 41.45 0.62 -5.67
N SER A 2 40.75 -0.27 -6.38
CA SER A 2 39.45 0.01 -7.00
C SER A 2 38.33 -0.25 -5.99
N LYS A 3 37.59 0.79 -5.60
CA LYS A 3 36.36 0.66 -4.82
C LYS A 3 35.22 0.35 -5.81
N LYS A 4 34.74 -0.90 -5.81
CA LYS A 4 33.52 -1.29 -6.50
C LYS A 4 32.34 -0.57 -5.83
N ALA A 5 31.70 0.34 -6.56
CA ALA A 5 30.42 0.92 -6.16
C ALA A 5 29.35 -0.18 -6.28
N GLY A 6 28.70 -0.50 -5.16
CA GLY A 6 27.57 -1.41 -5.12
C GLY A 6 26.41 -0.81 -5.90
N PHE A 7 25.99 -1.50 -6.97
CA PHE A 7 24.83 -1.19 -7.78
C PHE A 7 23.56 -1.45 -6.97
N LEU A 8 22.72 -0.43 -6.77
CA LEU A 8 21.38 -0.60 -6.22
C LEU A 8 20.39 -0.73 -7.40
N ILE A 9 20.07 -1.95 -7.77
CA ILE A 9 18.96 -2.23 -8.70
C ILE A 9 17.71 -2.38 -7.84
N LEU A 10 16.79 -1.42 -7.95
CA LEU A 10 15.41 -1.57 -7.49
C LEU A 10 14.72 -2.61 -8.39
N ILE A 11 14.88 -3.89 -8.04
CA ILE A 11 14.06 -4.96 -8.62
C ILE A 11 12.74 -4.99 -7.84
N LEU A 12 11.74 -4.29 -8.36
CA LEU A 12 10.35 -4.53 -7.99
C LEU A 12 9.81 -5.58 -8.97
N GLY A 13 9.54 -6.76 -8.45
CA GLY A 13 9.03 -7.90 -9.22
C GLY A 13 7.72 -7.55 -9.93
N VAL A 14 7.72 -7.78 -11.24
CA VAL A 14 6.56 -7.76 -12.12
C VAL A 14 5.65 -8.94 -11.77
N ILE A 15 4.39 -8.68 -11.42
CA ILE A 15 3.32 -9.68 -11.52
C ILE A 15 2.38 -9.19 -12.61
N GLY A 16 2.51 -9.79 -13.79
CA GLY A 16 1.56 -9.63 -14.88
C GLY A 16 0.27 -10.37 -14.54
N GLY A 17 -0.85 -9.64 -14.47
CA GLY A 17 -2.19 -10.20 -14.41
C GLY A 17 -2.87 -10.07 -15.77
N VAL A 18 -3.11 -11.20 -16.43
CA VAL A 18 -3.92 -11.29 -17.65
C VAL A 18 -5.38 -11.00 -17.29
N ALA A 19 -5.94 -9.89 -17.77
CA ALA A 19 -7.35 -9.58 -17.59
C ALA A 19 -8.22 -10.40 -18.56
N GLY A 20 -8.67 -11.57 -18.10
CA GLY A 20 -9.78 -12.31 -18.70
C GLY A 20 -11.12 -11.70 -18.26
N GLN A 21 -11.86 -11.17 -19.23
CA GLN A 21 -13.18 -10.57 -19.06
C GLN A 21 -14.23 -11.66 -18.78
N TRP A 22 -14.72 -11.76 -17.55
CA TRP A 22 -15.91 -12.56 -17.23
C TRP A 22 -16.88 -11.73 -16.40
N GLY A 23 -17.95 -11.28 -17.06
CA GLY A 23 -19.13 -10.80 -16.37
C GLY A 23 -19.84 -11.97 -15.70
N VAL A 24 -20.09 -11.88 -14.40
CA VAL A 24 -21.06 -12.75 -13.74
C VAL A 24 -21.73 -11.97 -12.61
N SER A 25 -23.02 -11.68 -12.79
CA SER A 25 -23.92 -11.41 -11.67
C SER A 25 -23.97 -12.64 -10.78
N LYS A 26 -24.03 -12.48 -9.45
CA LYS A 26 -24.57 -13.51 -8.55
C LYS A 26 -24.78 -13.01 -7.13
N ALA A 27 -26.01 -13.18 -6.67
CA ALA A 27 -26.34 -13.24 -5.25
C ALA A 27 -25.57 -14.40 -4.61
N TYR A 28 -24.69 -14.10 -3.66
CA TYR A 28 -23.99 -15.11 -2.87
C TYR A 28 -24.73 -15.32 -1.54
N GLN A 29 -25.08 -16.57 -1.25
CA GLN A 29 -25.52 -17.00 0.07
C GLN A 29 -24.39 -16.75 1.08
N THR A 30 -24.69 -16.02 2.15
CA THR A 30 -23.78 -15.77 3.26
C THR A 30 -23.55 -17.05 4.07
N PHE A 31 -22.55 -17.84 3.68
CA PHE A 31 -22.08 -18.94 4.52
C PHE A 31 -21.20 -18.39 5.65
N GLY A 32 -21.66 -18.50 6.90
CA GLY A 32 -20.82 -18.59 8.11
C GLY A 32 -19.66 -17.59 8.25
N ALA A 33 -19.85 -16.31 7.91
CA ALA A 33 -18.77 -15.33 7.86
C ALA A 33 -18.25 -14.83 9.23
N SER A 34 -18.76 -15.36 10.34
CA SER A 34 -18.36 -14.96 11.70
C SER A 34 -16.90 -15.34 12.01
N GLU A 35 -16.43 -16.51 11.56
CA GLU A 35 -15.03 -16.93 11.76
C GLU A 35 -14.03 -16.06 10.96
N PRO A 36 -14.20 -15.84 9.64
CA PRO A 36 -13.36 -14.90 8.88
C PRO A 36 -13.31 -13.49 9.48
N LYS A 37 -14.46 -12.93 9.89
CA LYS A 37 -14.50 -11.60 10.52
C LYS A 37 -13.66 -11.54 11.78
N LYS A 38 -13.74 -12.57 12.62
CA LYS A 38 -12.95 -12.65 13.86
C LYS A 38 -11.45 -12.68 13.59
N VAL A 39 -11.00 -13.32 12.50
CA VAL A 39 -9.58 -13.32 12.10
C VAL A 39 -9.13 -11.90 11.74
N VAL A 40 -9.93 -11.15 10.97
CA VAL A 40 -9.64 -9.76 10.61
C VAL A 40 -9.67 -8.84 11.84
N GLU A 41 -10.69 -8.95 12.70
CA GLU A 41 -10.78 -8.21 13.96
C GLU A 41 -9.54 -8.43 14.84
N THR A 42 -9.16 -9.70 15.03
CA THR A 42 -7.98 -10.06 15.82
C THR A 42 -6.72 -9.47 15.21
N TYR A 43 -6.54 -9.57 13.89
CA TYR A 43 -5.38 -9.01 13.20
C TYR A 43 -5.27 -7.49 13.44
N ILE A 44 -6.35 -6.75 13.19
CA ILE A 44 -6.41 -5.28 13.35
C ILE A 44 -6.13 -4.90 14.81
N GLN A 45 -6.77 -5.60 15.77
CA GLN A 45 -6.60 -5.33 17.19
C GLN A 45 -5.15 -5.56 17.65
N GLU A 46 -4.58 -6.73 17.37
CA GLU A 46 -3.21 -7.08 17.78
C GLU A 46 -2.18 -6.13 17.13
N GLN A 47 -2.38 -5.76 15.87
CA GLN A 47 -1.53 -4.78 15.18
C GLN A 47 -1.60 -3.41 15.86
N SER A 48 -2.81 -2.94 16.18
CA SER A 48 -3.04 -1.63 16.82
C SER A 48 -2.46 -1.51 18.23
N GLN A 49 -2.32 -2.65 18.92
CA GLN A 49 -1.76 -2.75 20.27
C GLN A 49 -0.25 -2.99 20.27
N GLY A 50 0.37 -3.16 19.11
CA GLY A 50 1.79 -3.46 18.98
C GLY A 50 2.16 -4.93 19.22
N HIS A 51 1.17 -5.82 19.32
CA HIS A 51 1.37 -7.26 19.48
C HIS A 51 1.62 -7.93 18.12
N PHE A 52 2.62 -7.46 17.37
CA PHE A 52 2.86 -7.88 15.99
C PHE A 52 3.08 -9.38 15.83
N SER A 53 3.70 -10.03 16.81
CA SER A 53 3.88 -11.50 16.81
C SER A 53 2.56 -12.26 16.88
N GLN A 54 1.51 -11.69 17.49
CA GLN A 54 0.17 -12.27 17.51
C GLN A 54 -0.60 -11.92 16.23
N ALA A 55 -0.47 -10.69 15.73
CA ALA A 55 -1.07 -10.27 14.47
C ALA A 55 -0.59 -11.15 13.30
N ILE A 56 0.71 -11.43 13.22
CA ILE A 56 1.32 -12.28 12.17
C ILE A 56 0.71 -13.68 12.15
N LYS A 57 0.27 -14.23 13.29
CA LYS A 57 -0.39 -15.55 13.34
C LYS A 57 -1.71 -15.58 12.57
N GLN A 58 -2.33 -14.43 12.30
CA GLN A 58 -3.55 -14.36 11.49
C GLN A 58 -3.26 -14.34 9.98
N LEU A 59 -1.99 -14.21 9.59
CA LEU A 59 -1.57 -14.09 8.20
C LEU A 59 -1.13 -15.44 7.62
N SER A 60 -1.23 -15.55 6.30
CA SER A 60 -0.69 -16.62 5.47
C SER A 60 -0.25 -16.03 4.12
N GLY A 61 0.36 -16.85 3.27
CA GLY A 61 0.63 -16.49 1.87
C GLY A 61 1.33 -15.14 1.69
N GLU A 62 0.76 -14.30 0.81
CA GLU A 62 1.31 -13.00 0.44
C GLU A 62 1.40 -12.04 1.63
N ALA A 63 0.36 -11.97 2.45
CA ALA A 63 0.32 -11.10 3.63
C ALA A 63 1.40 -11.47 4.64
N HIS A 64 1.58 -12.77 4.90
CA HIS A 64 2.62 -13.24 5.84
C HIS A 64 4.04 -12.91 5.33
N SER A 65 4.31 -13.14 4.04
CA SER A 65 5.61 -12.80 3.43
C SER A 65 5.94 -11.31 3.51
N LYS A 66 4.93 -10.42 3.48
CA LYS A 66 5.11 -8.97 3.58
C LYS A 66 5.38 -8.48 5.01
N VAL A 67 4.88 -9.19 6.04
CA VAL A 67 4.91 -8.75 7.46
C VAL A 67 6.00 -9.47 8.27
N GLY A 68 6.54 -10.60 7.81
CA GLY A 68 7.59 -11.35 8.52
C GLY A 68 8.94 -10.63 8.70
N GLN A 69 9.11 -9.43 8.15
CA GLN A 69 10.38 -8.67 8.17
C GLN A 69 10.32 -7.38 9.00
N ILE A 70 9.21 -7.12 9.69
CA ILE A 70 8.99 -5.84 10.37
C ILE A 70 9.51 -5.89 11.81
N THR A 71 10.50 -5.07 12.12
CA THR A 71 10.91 -4.75 13.50
C THR A 71 10.66 -3.27 13.77
N ASN A 72 10.04 -2.94 14.91
CA ASN A 72 9.82 -1.57 15.40
C ASN A 72 8.71 -0.74 14.72
N LEU A 73 7.50 -1.29 14.60
CA LEU A 73 6.33 -0.46 14.31
C LEU A 73 5.86 0.28 15.58
N THR A 74 5.58 1.58 15.44
CA THR A 74 4.86 2.33 16.47
C THR A 74 3.39 1.95 16.36
N PRO A 75 2.76 1.46 17.45
CA PRO A 75 1.34 1.16 17.44
C PRO A 75 0.51 2.40 17.11
N ASP A 76 -0.58 2.21 16.38
CA ASP A 76 -1.60 3.23 16.16
C ASP A 76 -2.95 2.67 16.64
N PRO A 77 -3.40 3.06 17.85
CA PRO A 77 -4.58 2.47 18.46
C PRO A 77 -5.82 2.66 17.59
N VAL A 78 -6.56 1.57 17.38
CA VAL A 78 -7.84 1.59 16.66
C VAL A 78 -8.93 2.10 17.60
N VAL A 79 -9.63 3.15 17.20
CA VAL A 79 -10.78 3.74 17.90
C VAL A 79 -12.04 2.96 17.54
N GLN A 80 -12.20 2.64 16.25
CA GLN A 80 -13.37 1.93 15.73
C GLN A 80 -12.98 1.16 14.48
N SER A 81 -13.58 -0.01 14.27
CA SER A 81 -13.57 -0.67 12.97
C SER A 81 -14.98 -1.12 12.57
N LYS A 82 -15.25 -1.12 11.27
CA LYS A 82 -16.47 -1.68 10.66
C LYS A 82 -16.03 -2.71 9.63
N LEU A 83 -16.49 -3.95 9.77
CA LEU A 83 -16.20 -5.04 8.84
C LEU A 83 -17.44 -5.46 8.04
N GLU A 84 -17.31 -5.41 6.72
CA GLU A 84 -18.34 -5.79 5.76
C GLU A 84 -17.86 -6.98 4.93
N VAL A 85 -18.67 -8.05 4.85
CA VAL A 85 -18.33 -9.21 4.02
C VAL A 85 -18.79 -8.91 2.61
N ILE A 86 -17.83 -8.80 1.69
CA ILE A 86 -18.09 -8.49 0.28
C ILE A 86 -18.44 -9.77 -0.47
N SER A 87 -17.67 -10.84 -0.24
CA SER A 87 -17.90 -12.14 -0.84
C SER A 87 -17.46 -13.27 0.11
N SER A 88 -18.11 -14.43 0.03
CA SER A 88 -17.75 -15.58 0.87
C SER A 88 -18.10 -16.90 0.18
N GLY A 89 -17.27 -17.91 0.43
CA GLY A 89 -17.47 -19.30 0.04
C GLY A 89 -16.98 -20.26 1.11
N LYS A 90 -16.87 -21.55 0.76
CA LYS A 90 -16.49 -22.61 1.71
C LYS A 90 -15.08 -22.41 2.31
N ASP A 91 -14.17 -21.91 1.50
CA ASP A 91 -12.73 -21.81 1.77
C ASP A 91 -12.12 -20.46 1.38
N PHE A 92 -12.95 -19.49 0.96
CA PHE A 92 -12.53 -18.11 0.68
C PHE A 92 -13.49 -17.10 1.31
N CYS A 93 -12.98 -15.93 1.68
CA CYS A 93 -13.79 -14.81 2.13
C CYS A 93 -13.09 -13.49 1.79
N GLN A 94 -13.85 -12.50 1.34
CA GLN A 94 -13.40 -11.12 1.18
C GLN A 94 -14.14 -10.23 2.17
N ILE A 95 -13.38 -9.46 2.94
CA ILE A 95 -13.91 -8.53 3.93
C ILE A 95 -13.33 -7.16 3.66
N GLU A 96 -14.18 -6.16 3.45
CA GLU A 96 -13.79 -4.76 3.49
C GLU A 96 -13.82 -4.30 4.95
N ALA A 97 -12.74 -3.66 5.40
CA ALA A 97 -12.65 -3.04 6.71
C ALA A 97 -12.53 -1.53 6.56
N THR A 98 -13.39 -0.78 7.24
CA THR A 98 -13.14 0.63 7.55
C THR A 98 -12.56 0.70 8.96
N ILE A 99 -11.33 1.19 9.10
CA ILE A 99 -10.56 1.21 10.34
C ILE A 99 -10.26 2.67 10.69
N ASN A 100 -10.82 3.16 11.79
CA ASN A 100 -10.52 4.46 12.35
C ASN A 100 -9.51 4.29 13.48
N THR A 101 -8.32 4.87 13.34
CA THR A 101 -7.31 4.95 14.39
C THR A 101 -7.35 6.31 15.07
N GLN A 102 -6.44 6.54 16.03
CA GLN A 102 -6.28 7.87 16.62
C GLN A 102 -5.75 8.92 15.62
N LYS A 103 -5.13 8.47 14.53
CA LYS A 103 -4.45 9.35 13.56
C LYS A 103 -5.15 9.38 12.20
N ASP A 104 -5.67 8.23 11.77
CA ASP A 104 -5.99 7.95 10.38
C ASP A 104 -7.32 7.19 10.24
N THR A 105 -7.96 7.28 9.06
CA THR A 105 -8.99 6.32 8.63
C THR A 105 -8.44 5.52 7.46
N LEU A 106 -8.47 4.20 7.56
CA LEU A 106 -8.01 3.26 6.55
C LEU A 106 -9.20 2.46 6.01
N ILE A 107 -9.21 2.21 4.71
CA ILE A 107 -10.16 1.26 4.11
C ILE A 107 -9.33 0.19 3.40
N GLU A 108 -9.51 -1.06 3.81
CA GLU A 108 -8.69 -2.20 3.36
C GLU A 108 -9.57 -3.40 3.02
N ASP A 109 -9.24 -4.08 1.93
CA ASP A 109 -9.80 -5.37 1.55
C ASP A 109 -8.91 -6.50 2.06
N PHE A 110 -9.50 -7.35 2.89
CA PHE A 110 -8.90 -8.56 3.41
C PHE A 110 -9.39 -9.76 2.59
N TYR A 111 -8.45 -10.47 1.97
CA TYR A 111 -8.72 -11.74 1.31
C TYR A 111 -8.27 -12.87 2.21
N LEU A 112 -9.20 -13.71 2.63
CA LEU A 112 -8.98 -14.83 3.53
C LEU A 112 -9.16 -16.16 2.81
N THR A 113 -8.37 -17.14 3.22
CA THR A 113 -8.50 -18.55 2.80
C THR A 113 -8.60 -19.46 4.02
N LYS A 114 -9.33 -20.58 3.88
CA LYS A 114 -9.46 -21.60 4.94
C LYS A 114 -8.51 -22.77 4.65
N GLY A 115 -7.45 -22.88 5.44
CA GLY A 115 -6.52 -24.01 5.42
C GLY A 115 -6.80 -25.04 6.52
N ALA A 116 -5.86 -25.97 6.72
CA ALA A 116 -5.91 -26.95 7.81
C ALA A 116 -5.91 -26.28 9.20
N ASP A 117 -5.19 -25.17 9.35
CA ASP A 117 -5.09 -24.38 10.58
C ASP A 117 -6.20 -23.33 10.74
N GLY A 118 -7.27 -23.47 9.95
CA GLY A 118 -8.42 -22.55 9.93
C GLY A 118 -8.26 -21.38 8.96
N TRP A 119 -9.05 -20.35 9.18
CA TRP A 119 -9.06 -19.14 8.36
C TRP A 119 -7.81 -18.28 8.62
N LYS A 120 -7.18 -17.80 7.54
CA LYS A 120 -6.04 -16.87 7.58
C LYS A 120 -6.19 -15.80 6.52
N ILE A 121 -5.66 -14.61 6.78
CA ILE A 121 -5.55 -13.52 5.81
C ILE A 121 -4.43 -13.89 4.83
N PHE A 122 -4.79 -14.10 3.58
CA PHE A 122 -3.87 -14.40 2.49
C PHE A 122 -3.30 -13.11 1.87
N SER A 123 -4.13 -12.08 1.69
CA SER A 123 -3.74 -10.79 1.11
C SER A 123 -4.50 -9.64 1.77
N ILE A 124 -3.86 -8.48 1.87
CA ILE A 124 -4.44 -7.21 2.32
C ILE A 124 -4.18 -6.20 1.21
N GLN A 125 -5.24 -5.58 0.71
CA GLN A 125 -5.19 -4.69 -0.44
C GLN A 125 -5.98 -3.40 -0.14
N LEU A 126 -5.75 -2.36 -0.92
CA LEU A 126 -6.81 -1.35 -1.06
C LEU A 126 -7.97 -1.99 -1.81
N PRO A 127 -9.20 -1.54 -1.55
CA PRO A 127 -10.30 -1.77 -2.46
C PRO A 127 -9.86 -1.41 -3.88
N ASP A 128 -10.10 -2.34 -4.80
CA ASP A 128 -9.63 -2.26 -6.18
C ASP A 128 -9.83 -0.85 -6.74
N ALA A 129 -8.75 -0.25 -7.25
CA ALA A 129 -8.89 0.88 -8.14
C ALA A 129 -9.76 0.40 -9.31
N GLN A 130 -10.89 1.05 -9.59
CA GLN A 130 -11.65 0.73 -10.79
C GLN A 130 -10.82 1.16 -12.01
N TRP A 131 -9.96 0.27 -12.49
CA TRP A 131 -9.09 0.50 -13.65
C TRP A 131 -9.87 0.74 -14.94
N SER A 132 -11.16 0.37 -14.98
CA SER A 132 -12.06 0.64 -16.09
C SER A 132 -12.41 2.13 -16.27
N SER A 133 -11.95 3.03 -15.38
CA SER A 133 -12.20 4.47 -15.43
C SER A 133 -10.92 5.31 -15.34
N ILE A 134 -9.83 4.86 -16.00
CA ILE A 134 -8.66 5.72 -16.28
C ILE A 134 -9.12 6.87 -17.17
N LYS A 135 -9.55 7.95 -16.55
CA LYS A 135 -9.83 9.24 -17.17
C LYS A 135 -8.91 10.23 -16.48
N SER A 136 -8.38 11.16 -17.26
CA SER A 136 -7.63 12.27 -16.70
C SER A 136 -8.49 12.97 -15.65
N VAL A 137 -8.00 13.03 -14.41
CA VAL A 137 -8.66 13.71 -13.29
C VAL A 137 -7.79 14.88 -12.85
N PRO A 138 -8.40 16.04 -12.56
CA PRO A 138 -7.65 17.16 -12.03
C PRO A 138 -7.05 16.77 -10.67
N ILE A 139 -5.77 17.08 -10.50
CA ILE A 139 -5.05 16.96 -9.23
C ILE A 139 -4.94 18.35 -8.59
N THR A 140 -5.18 18.42 -7.28
CA THR A 140 -5.07 19.67 -6.51
C THR A 140 -3.60 20.00 -6.25
N ASP A 141 -3.32 21.25 -5.86
CA ASP A 141 -1.95 21.65 -5.52
C ASP A 141 -1.46 20.99 -4.24
N GLU A 142 -2.35 20.70 -3.29
CA GLU A 142 -2.03 19.90 -2.09
C GLU A 142 -1.54 18.49 -2.45
N GLN A 143 -2.22 17.83 -3.40
CA GLN A 143 -1.84 16.50 -3.88
C GLN A 143 -0.47 16.51 -4.58
N LYS A 144 -0.22 17.51 -5.44
CA LYS A 144 1.10 17.71 -6.07
C LYS A 144 2.18 17.98 -5.03
N GLN A 145 1.85 18.78 -4.01
CA GLN A 145 2.79 19.18 -2.96
C GLN A 145 3.26 17.96 -2.16
N VAL A 146 2.38 17.02 -1.83
CA VAL A 146 2.76 15.79 -1.12
C VAL A 146 3.76 14.96 -1.92
N ILE A 147 3.53 14.76 -3.21
CA ILE A 147 4.47 14.04 -4.08
C ILE A 147 5.80 14.80 -4.21
N THR A 148 5.73 16.12 -4.38
CA THR A 148 6.91 16.98 -4.53
C THR A 148 7.76 16.93 -3.26
N GLN A 149 7.15 17.07 -2.08
CA GLN A 149 7.87 17.05 -0.79
C GLN A 149 8.44 15.67 -0.47
N TYR A 150 7.72 14.59 -0.80
CA TYR A 150 8.24 13.23 -0.72
C TYR A 150 9.49 13.07 -1.59
N THR A 151 9.39 13.47 -2.86
CA THR A 151 10.48 13.33 -3.85
C THR A 151 11.68 14.20 -3.48
N SER A 152 11.46 15.43 -3.02
CA SER A 152 12.53 16.30 -2.53
C SER A 152 13.22 15.72 -1.29
N SER A 153 12.47 15.13 -0.36
CA SER A 153 13.06 14.49 0.83
C SER A 153 13.94 13.30 0.45
N LEU A 154 13.51 12.49 -0.54
CA LEU A 154 14.35 11.43 -1.12
C LEU A 154 15.59 12.00 -1.81
N ALA A 155 15.44 13.08 -2.58
CA ALA A 155 16.55 13.72 -3.29
C ALA A 155 17.61 14.25 -2.31
N ASP A 156 17.19 14.78 -1.16
CA ASP A 156 18.09 15.27 -0.12
C ASP A 156 18.73 14.16 0.72
N GLY A 157 18.33 12.90 0.54
CA GLY A 157 18.75 11.77 1.36
C GLY A 157 18.09 11.75 2.75
N ASP A 158 17.05 12.56 2.97
CA ASP A 158 16.28 12.59 4.22
C ASP A 158 15.14 11.57 4.17
N GLY A 159 15.52 10.29 4.26
CA GLY A 159 14.59 9.18 4.22
C GLY A 159 13.57 9.17 5.35
N LYS A 160 13.93 9.71 6.53
CA LYS A 160 13.00 9.80 7.67
C LYS A 160 11.87 10.77 7.37
N LYS A 161 12.20 11.94 6.83
CA LYS A 161 11.21 12.92 6.39
C LYS A 161 10.38 12.41 5.21
N ALA A 162 10.99 11.66 4.28
CA ALA A 162 10.24 11.03 3.19
C ALA A 162 9.14 10.09 3.70
N VAL A 163 9.42 9.30 4.75
CA VAL A 163 8.43 8.38 5.36
C VAL A 163 7.21 9.10 5.94
N GLU A 164 7.34 10.37 6.34
CA GLU A 164 6.21 11.16 6.87
C GLU A 164 5.12 11.44 5.83
N PHE A 165 5.45 11.38 4.54
CA PHE A 165 4.49 11.56 3.44
C PHE A 165 3.78 10.26 3.04
N LEU A 166 4.15 9.14 3.64
CA LEU A 166 3.58 7.83 3.34
C LEU A 166 2.48 7.44 4.33
N ALA A 167 1.52 6.65 3.88
CA ALA A 167 0.51 5.99 4.70
C ALA A 167 0.40 4.50 4.33
N GLY A 168 -0.26 3.72 5.19
CA GLY A 168 -0.60 2.33 4.92
C GLY A 168 0.61 1.46 4.47
N PRO A 169 0.43 0.59 3.45
CA PRO A 169 1.46 -0.30 2.91
C PRO A 169 2.72 0.41 2.43
N ALA A 170 2.64 1.59 1.79
CA ALA A 170 3.85 2.31 1.38
C ALA A 170 4.71 2.68 2.58
N ARG A 171 4.09 3.20 3.66
CA ARG A 171 4.80 3.53 4.90
C ARG A 171 5.42 2.29 5.52
N ILE A 172 4.66 1.20 5.58
CA ILE A 172 5.14 -0.09 6.10
C ILE A 172 6.36 -0.56 5.31
N ARG A 173 6.28 -0.64 3.97
CA ARG A 173 7.42 -1.07 3.13
C ARG A 173 8.65 -0.17 3.29
N ALA A 174 8.45 1.13 3.45
CA ALA A 174 9.54 2.07 3.66
C ALA A 174 10.25 1.86 5.00
N SER A 175 9.48 1.63 6.07
CA SER A 175 10.04 1.32 7.40
C SER A 175 10.75 -0.02 7.45
N VAL A 176 10.30 -1.02 6.68
CA VAL A 176 10.84 -2.39 6.68
C VAL A 176 12.11 -2.52 5.87
N SER A 177 12.15 -1.89 4.70
CA SER A 177 13.23 -2.16 3.74
C SER A 177 14.59 -1.58 4.17
N ASN A 178 14.65 -0.72 5.20
CA ASN A 178 15.82 0.10 5.59
C ASN A 178 16.44 0.92 4.44
N THR A 179 15.93 0.80 3.20
CA THR A 179 16.44 1.45 2.00
C THR A 179 16.03 2.90 1.91
N ILE A 180 14.77 3.22 2.25
CA ILE A 180 14.28 4.60 2.21
C ILE A 180 14.97 5.45 3.29
N PRO A 181 15.05 5.02 4.57
CA PRO A 181 15.76 5.78 5.61
C PRO A 181 17.23 6.07 5.32
N ASN A 182 17.88 5.28 4.46
CA ASN A 182 19.31 5.37 4.14
C ASN A 182 19.57 5.69 2.66
N ILE A 183 18.60 6.31 1.97
CA ILE A 183 18.76 6.63 0.55
C ILE A 183 19.88 7.69 0.39
N PRO A 184 20.88 7.46 -0.48
CA PRO A 184 21.91 8.45 -0.70
C PRO A 184 21.31 9.68 -1.41
N LYS A 185 21.87 10.86 -1.10
CA LYS A 185 21.52 12.10 -1.78
C LYS A 185 21.67 11.92 -3.29
N GLN A 186 20.63 12.27 -4.05
CA GLN A 186 20.58 12.16 -5.49
C GLN A 186 19.72 13.27 -6.09
N LYS A 187 19.94 13.63 -7.34
CA LYS A 187 19.15 14.68 -7.96
C LYS A 187 17.93 14.04 -8.63
N ILE A 188 16.74 14.36 -8.15
CA ILE A 188 15.48 13.91 -8.76
C ILE A 188 14.77 15.12 -9.37
N ILE A 189 14.39 15.02 -10.64
CA ILE A 189 13.65 16.06 -11.35
C ILE A 189 12.29 15.49 -11.73
N VAL A 190 11.21 16.06 -11.19
CA VAL A 190 9.86 15.73 -11.63
C VAL A 190 9.60 16.44 -12.97
N GLU A 191 9.39 15.68 -14.04
CA GLU A 191 9.09 16.21 -15.37
C GLU A 191 7.59 16.46 -15.58
N SER A 192 6.74 15.57 -15.06
CA SER A 192 5.29 15.66 -15.21
C SER A 192 4.55 15.01 -14.05
N MET A 193 3.39 15.56 -13.67
CA MET A 193 2.41 14.91 -12.80
C MET A 193 1.03 15.00 -13.45
N GLU A 194 0.36 13.86 -13.62
CA GLU A 194 -0.97 13.77 -14.21
C GLU A 194 -1.87 12.90 -13.33
N GLY A 195 -3.05 13.40 -12.95
CA GLY A 195 -4.07 12.55 -12.35
C GLY A 195 -4.68 11.63 -13.40
N VAL A 196 -4.56 10.32 -13.22
CA VAL A 196 -4.98 9.32 -14.21
C VAL A 196 -6.21 8.52 -13.77
N GLY A 197 -6.74 8.78 -12.57
CA GLY A 197 -7.98 8.17 -12.14
C GLY A 197 -8.27 8.38 -10.67
N LYS A 198 -9.41 7.87 -10.23
CA LYS A 198 -9.80 7.80 -8.83
C LYS A 198 -10.11 6.36 -8.47
N THR A 199 -9.77 5.99 -7.25
CA THR A 199 -10.25 4.76 -6.63
C THR A 199 -11.68 4.98 -6.13
N ALA A 200 -12.42 3.89 -5.84
CA ALA A 200 -13.77 3.99 -5.29
C ALA A 200 -13.84 4.77 -3.97
N ASN A 201 -12.73 4.76 -3.21
CA ASN A 201 -12.67 5.26 -1.83
C ASN A 201 -11.79 6.52 -1.70
N CYS A 202 -12.02 7.50 -2.58
CA CYS A 202 -11.42 8.84 -2.56
C CYS A 202 -9.91 8.92 -2.84
N GLY A 203 -9.23 7.81 -3.11
CA GLY A 203 -7.84 7.85 -3.54
C GLY A 203 -7.68 8.39 -4.96
N ILE A 204 -6.67 9.21 -5.21
CA ILE A 204 -6.33 9.70 -6.55
C ILE A 204 -5.09 8.97 -7.06
N LEU A 205 -5.17 8.47 -8.29
CA LEU A 205 -4.05 7.90 -9.01
C LEU A 205 -3.31 9.02 -9.73
N VAL A 206 -2.02 9.18 -9.45
CA VAL A 206 -1.18 10.21 -10.07
C VAL A 206 -0.01 9.54 -10.77
N LYS A 207 0.04 9.67 -12.09
CA LYS A 207 1.18 9.30 -12.91
C LYS A 207 2.22 10.40 -12.82
N VAL A 208 3.43 10.05 -12.43
CA VAL A 208 4.54 10.98 -12.25
C VAL A 208 5.70 10.47 -13.08
N THR A 209 6.26 11.34 -13.91
CA THR A 209 7.47 11.05 -14.66
C THR A 209 8.60 11.81 -14.01
N GLU A 210 9.67 11.12 -13.64
CA GLU A 210 10.84 11.72 -13.01
C GLU A 210 12.14 11.27 -13.65
N MET A 211 13.14 12.14 -13.58
CA MET A 211 14.50 11.88 -14.01
C MET A 211 15.41 11.85 -12.79
N ILE A 212 16.03 10.70 -12.55
CA ILE A 212 17.03 10.51 -11.52
C ILE A 212 18.41 10.77 -12.14
N GLN A 213 19.10 11.78 -11.63
CA GLN A 213 20.43 12.24 -12.03
C GLN A 213 21.42 12.04 -10.86
N GLY A 214 22.70 11.80 -11.17
CA GLY A 214 23.75 11.55 -10.16
C GLY A 214 24.20 10.09 -10.08
N THR A 215 23.60 9.21 -10.86
CA THR A 215 24.15 7.89 -11.21
C THR A 215 24.99 8.00 -12.50
N ALA A 216 25.81 6.98 -12.80
CA ALA A 216 26.62 6.95 -14.04
C ALA A 216 25.79 7.00 -15.33
N SER A 217 24.47 6.82 -15.23
CA SER A 217 23.52 6.93 -16.34
C SER A 217 22.20 7.49 -15.82
N PRO A 218 21.82 8.73 -16.21
CA PRO A 218 20.52 9.29 -15.86
C PRO A 218 19.40 8.32 -16.23
N LYS A 219 18.47 8.10 -15.31
CA LYS A 219 17.36 7.18 -15.51
C LYS A 219 16.05 7.94 -15.47
N LYS A 220 15.23 7.74 -16.50
CA LYS A 220 13.86 8.22 -16.55
C LYS A 220 12.94 7.11 -16.03
N GLU A 221 12.11 7.45 -15.06
CA GLU A 221 11.15 6.53 -14.45
C GLU A 221 9.75 7.13 -14.54
N THR A 222 8.76 6.26 -14.67
CA THR A 222 7.36 6.65 -14.58
C THR A 222 6.75 5.87 -13.43
N LEU A 223 6.27 6.59 -12.44
CA LEU A 223 5.70 6.06 -11.21
C LEU A 223 4.20 6.33 -11.21
N LEU A 224 3.43 5.39 -10.70
CA LEU A 224 2.03 5.56 -10.37
C LEU A 224 1.89 5.66 -8.86
N TYR A 225 1.58 6.85 -8.38
CA TYR A 225 1.26 7.13 -6.99
C TYR A 225 -0.23 6.92 -6.74
N THR A 226 -0.57 6.31 -5.61
CA THR A 226 -1.93 6.30 -5.08
C THR A 226 -1.95 7.22 -3.86
N LEU A 227 -2.59 8.37 -4.01
CA LEU A 227 -2.77 9.33 -2.92
C LEU A 227 -4.10 9.06 -2.23
N VAL A 228 -4.13 9.12 -0.90
CA VAL A 228 -5.37 9.02 -0.12
C VAL A 228 -5.48 10.19 0.86
N PRO A 229 -6.69 10.69 1.14
CA PRO A 229 -6.88 11.67 2.20
C PRO A 229 -6.68 10.98 3.55
N VAL A 230 -5.85 11.59 4.40
CA VAL A 230 -5.55 11.14 5.76
C VAL A 230 -5.75 12.33 6.69
N SER A 231 -6.85 12.29 7.45
CA SER A 231 -7.32 13.40 8.29
C SER A 231 -7.48 14.71 7.47
N SER A 232 -6.60 15.69 7.67
CA SER A 232 -6.61 17.00 6.98
C SER A 232 -5.51 17.15 5.92
N SER A 233 -4.85 16.06 5.52
CA SER A 233 -3.74 16.08 4.56
C SER A 233 -3.81 14.92 3.57
N TRP A 234 -3.11 15.02 2.45
CA TRP A 234 -2.93 13.91 1.52
C TRP A 234 -1.67 13.11 1.89
N LYS A 235 -1.71 11.78 1.67
CA LYS A 235 -0.56 10.90 1.86
C LYS A 235 -0.43 9.91 0.70
N ILE A 236 0.78 9.43 0.47
CA ILE A 236 1.07 8.37 -0.52
C ILE A 236 0.81 7.02 0.14
N TYR A 237 -0.25 6.35 -0.29
CA TYR A 237 -0.61 5.02 0.19
C TYR A 237 0.14 3.91 -0.55
N ASP A 238 0.35 4.11 -1.85
CA ASP A 238 1.08 3.18 -2.71
C ASP A 238 1.88 3.95 -3.77
N LEU A 239 2.99 3.36 -4.21
CA LEU A 239 3.76 3.86 -5.35
C LEU A 239 4.39 2.67 -6.08
N ARG A 240 4.29 2.67 -7.40
CA ARG A 240 4.80 1.58 -8.24
C ARG A 240 5.38 2.12 -9.53
N LEU A 241 6.45 1.49 -10.00
CA LEU A 241 6.99 1.74 -11.32
C LEU A 241 6.02 1.19 -12.37
N ILE A 242 5.69 2.01 -13.36
CA ILE A 242 4.94 1.60 -14.55
C ILE A 242 5.88 1.74 -15.76
N GLN A 243 6.10 0.61 -16.45
CA GLN A 243 6.93 0.54 -17.65
C GLN A 243 6.10 0.83 -18.90
#